data_AF-A0A7W7K4R0-F1
#
_entry.id   AF-A0A7W7K4R0-F1
#
_cell.length_a   1.000
_cell.length_b   1.000
_cell.length_c   1.000
_cell.angle_alpha   90.00
_cell.angle_beta   90.00
_cell.angle_gamma   90.00
#
_symmetry.space_group_name_H-M   'P 1'
#
loop_
_entity.id
_entity.type
_entity.pdbx_description
1 polymer ?
#
loop_
_entity_poly.entity_id
_entity_poly.type
_entity_poly.pdbx_seq_one_letter_code
_entity_poly.pdbx_strand_id
1 'polypeptide(L)'
;MREPAPFGKVMGAFLVASIAASLLAGAILWLLFAREAPLSAFTDTPAILFYALVLGFPFAFGHALVLGLPAYLWLERRYRLHWWNAMASGAVVGVVPMLIWIGPASAWEGIALLLIVGASGAGGGLVFRLALYDLMRKP
;
A
#
# COMPACT_ATOMS: atom_id res chain seq x y z
N MET A 1 -21.34 -20.02 4.83
CA MET A 1 -20.45 -18.90 5.19
C MET A 1 -19.05 -19.47 5.33
N ARG A 2 -18.01 -18.84 4.77
CA ARG A 2 -16.63 -19.30 5.02
C ARG A 2 -16.25 -18.88 6.45
N GLU A 3 -15.51 -19.73 7.15
CA GLU A 3 -14.94 -19.35 8.44
C GLU A 3 -14.04 -18.13 8.25
N PRO A 4 -14.08 -17.15 9.17
CA PRO A 4 -13.20 -15.99 9.10
C PRO A 4 -11.75 -16.43 9.16
N ALA A 5 -10.88 -15.75 8.41
CA ALA A 5 -9.45 -16.06 8.44
C ALA A 5 -8.88 -15.89 9.86
N PRO A 6 -8.02 -16.80 10.33
CA PRO A 6 -7.34 -16.66 11.62
C PRO A 6 -6.60 -15.32 11.71
N PHE A 7 -6.68 -14.65 12.86
CA PHE A 7 -6.09 -13.33 13.07
C PHE A 7 -4.60 -13.26 12.67
N GLY A 8 -3.81 -14.29 13.01
CA GLY A 8 -2.40 -14.35 12.63
C GLY A 8 -2.15 -14.35 11.12
N LYS A 9 -3.02 -15.00 10.33
CA LYS A 9 -2.93 -14.99 8.85
C LYS A 9 -3.30 -13.62 8.29
N VAL A 10 -4.30 -12.95 8.87
CA VAL A 10 -4.69 -11.58 8.49
C VAL A 10 -3.55 -10.59 8.78
N MET A 11 -2.94 -10.66 9.97
CA MET A 11 -1.80 -9.82 10.34
C MET A 11 -0.58 -10.08 9.44
N GLY A 12 -0.27 -11.34 9.14
CA GLY A 12 0.78 -11.69 8.19
C GLY A 12 0.54 -11.11 6.79
N ALA A 13 -0.70 -11.16 6.29
CA ALA A 13 -1.07 -10.56 5.01
C ALA A 13 -0.91 -9.03 5.02
N PHE A 14 -1.30 -8.36 6.10
CA PHE A 14 -1.09 -6.90 6.25
C PHE A 14 0.38 -6.52 6.27
N LEU A 15 1.23 -7.30 6.95
CA LEU A 15 2.67 -7.09 6.99
C LEU A 15 3.28 -7.14 5.57
N VAL A 16 2.99 -8.21 4.83
CA VAL A 16 3.48 -8.41 3.45
C VAL A 16 2.98 -7.30 2.53
N ALA A 17 1.69 -6.95 2.63
CA ALA A 17 1.09 -5.88 1.85
C ALA A 17 1.72 -4.51 2.11
N SER A 18 2.04 -4.21 3.37
CA SER A 18 2.63 -2.92 3.77
C SER A 18 4.07 -2.78 3.27
N ILE A 19 4.85 -3.86 3.31
CA ILE A 19 6.18 -3.90 2.70
C ILE A 19 6.08 -3.69 1.19
N ALA A 20 5.20 -4.42 0.51
CA ALA A 20 5.04 -4.31 -0.93
C ALA A 20 4.57 -2.91 -1.35
N ALA A 21 3.61 -2.31 -0.63
CA ALA A 21 3.14 -0.95 -0.90
C ALA A 21 4.26 0.09 -0.72
N SER A 22 5.09 -0.06 0.32
CA SER A 22 6.22 0.84 0.59
C SER A 22 7.28 0.76 -0.51
N LEU A 23 7.61 -0.45 -0.95
CA LEU A 23 8.54 -0.67 -2.06
C LEU A 23 7.96 -0.15 -3.39
N LEU A 24 6.66 -0.34 -3.64
CA LEU A 24 6.01 0.17 -4.84
C LEU A 24 6.03 1.71 -4.87
N ALA A 25 5.72 2.36 -3.73
CA ALA A 25 5.80 3.81 -3.61
C ALA A 25 7.24 4.31 -3.86
N GLY A 26 8.24 3.66 -3.24
CA GLY A 26 9.65 3.97 -3.47
C GLY A 26 10.09 3.80 -4.92
N ALA A 27 9.64 2.73 -5.59
CA ALA A 27 9.94 2.47 -7.00
C ALA A 27 9.27 3.49 -7.93
N ILE A 28 8.02 3.89 -7.66
CA ILE A 28 7.33 4.93 -8.44
C ILE A 28 8.04 6.27 -8.28
N LEU A 29 8.38 6.66 -7.05
CA LEU A 29 9.13 7.89 -6.78
C LEU A 29 10.48 7.87 -7.48
N TRP A 30 11.20 6.75 -7.37
CA TRP A 30 12.48 6.57 -8.07
C TRP A 30 12.33 6.74 -9.58
N LEU A 31 11.33 6.12 -10.22
CA LEU A 31 11.07 6.25 -11.66
C LEU A 31 10.75 7.69 -12.07
N LEU A 32 10.08 8.46 -11.22
CA LEU A 32 9.76 9.86 -11.48
C LEU A 32 11.02 10.74 -11.39
N PHE A 33 11.82 10.59 -10.33
CA PHE A 33 13.06 11.35 -10.16
C PHE A 33 14.16 10.95 -11.15
N ALA A 34 14.20 9.67 -11.54
CA ALA A 34 15.13 9.14 -12.53
C ALA A 34 15.04 9.85 -13.90
N ARG A 35 13.90 10.47 -14.23
CA ARG A 35 13.74 11.19 -15.50
C ARG A 35 14.45 12.55 -15.53
N GLU A 36 14.65 13.17 -14.38
CA GLU A 36 15.20 14.53 -14.28
C GLU A 36 16.60 14.56 -13.68
N ALA A 37 17.04 13.46 -13.06
CA ALA A 37 18.32 13.40 -12.38
C ALA A 37 19.47 12.91 -13.30
N PRO A 38 20.70 13.43 -13.14
CA PRO A 38 21.88 12.91 -13.83
C PRO A 38 22.13 11.44 -13.42
N LEU A 39 22.77 10.66 -14.31
CA LEU A 39 23.09 9.24 -14.07
C LEU A 39 23.85 8.99 -12.75
N SER A 40 24.58 9.98 -12.24
CA SER A 40 25.25 9.94 -10.94
C SER A 40 24.30 9.94 -9.74
N ALA A 41 23.06 10.39 -9.87
CA ALA A 41 22.04 10.29 -8.82
C ALA A 41 21.51 8.85 -8.64
N PHE A 42 21.77 7.97 -9.61
CA PHE A 42 21.31 6.58 -9.55
C PHE A 42 22.17 5.68 -8.66
N THR A 43 23.36 6.12 -8.25
CA THR A 43 24.12 5.41 -7.21
C THR A 43 23.41 5.42 -5.86
N ASP A 44 22.48 6.36 -5.64
CA ASP A 44 21.68 6.48 -4.42
C ASP A 44 20.36 5.68 -4.46
N THR A 45 20.10 4.93 -5.53
CA THR A 45 18.91 4.07 -5.68
C THR A 45 18.68 3.12 -4.48
N PRO A 46 19.71 2.44 -3.94
CA PRO A 46 19.54 1.61 -2.75
C PRO A 46 19.10 2.42 -1.53
N ALA A 47 19.57 3.66 -1.40
CA ALA A 47 19.20 4.55 -0.31
C ALA A 47 17.72 4.94 -0.39
N ILE A 48 17.19 5.27 -1.58
CA ILE A 48 15.77 5.61 -1.77
C ILE A 48 14.85 4.45 -1.36
N LEU A 49 15.15 3.23 -1.80
CA LEU A 49 14.39 2.05 -1.42
C LEU A 49 14.51 1.75 0.07
N PHE A 50 15.69 1.95 0.64
CA PHE A 50 15.91 1.81 2.08
C PHE A 50 15.11 2.83 2.88
N TYR A 51 15.11 4.11 2.51
CA TYR A 51 14.30 5.14 3.15
C TYR A 51 12.80 4.87 2.98
N ALA A 52 12.37 4.47 1.79
CA ALA A 52 10.98 4.09 1.54
C ALA A 52 10.56 2.92 2.43
N LEU A 53 11.45 1.97 2.70
CA LEU A 53 11.19 0.89 3.63
C LEU A 53 11.21 1.38 5.09
N VAL A 54 12.30 1.99 5.56
CA VAL A 54 12.46 2.37 6.97
C VAL A 54 11.44 3.42 7.43
N LEU A 55 11.18 4.42 6.60
CA LEU A 55 10.23 5.49 6.91
C LEU A 55 8.84 5.13 6.43
N GLY A 56 8.69 4.62 5.20
CA GLY A 56 7.38 4.36 4.61
C GLY A 56 6.66 3.16 5.23
N PHE A 57 7.37 2.09 5.62
CA PHE A 57 6.74 0.88 6.17
C PHE A 57 5.95 1.14 7.46
N PRO A 58 6.49 1.81 8.50
CA PRO A 58 5.72 2.08 9.72
C PRO A 58 4.43 2.85 9.44
N PHE A 59 4.48 3.84 8.55
CA PHE A 59 3.27 4.57 8.15
C PHE A 59 2.32 3.68 7.35
N ALA A 60 2.79 2.97 6.33
CA ALA A 60 1.95 2.09 5.51
C ALA A 60 1.26 1.03 6.38
N PHE A 61 2.00 0.41 7.30
CA PHE A 61 1.48 -0.59 8.22
C PHE A 61 0.49 0.00 9.23
N GLY A 62 0.80 1.16 9.82
CA GLY A 62 -0.10 1.87 10.72
C GLY A 62 -1.44 2.19 10.07
N HIS A 63 -1.43 2.76 8.85
CA HIS A 63 -2.66 3.07 8.12
C HIS A 63 -3.41 1.82 7.67
N ALA A 64 -2.69 0.76 7.27
CA ALA A 64 -3.30 -0.50 6.90
C ALA A 64 -4.00 -1.17 8.10
N LEU A 65 -3.47 -1.03 9.32
CA LEU A 65 -4.17 -1.50 10.52
C LEU A 65 -5.37 -0.62 10.90
N VAL A 66 -5.21 0.71 10.87
CA VAL A 66 -6.26 1.64 11.31
C VAL A 66 -7.44 1.66 10.35
N LEU A 67 -7.18 1.69 9.04
CA LEU A 67 -8.21 1.81 8.00
C LEU A 67 -8.44 0.49 7.27
N GLY A 68 -7.37 -0.25 6.97
CA GLY A 68 -7.44 -1.49 6.20
C GLY A 68 -8.09 -2.64 6.96
N LEU A 69 -7.84 -2.81 8.27
CA LEU A 69 -8.47 -3.88 9.06
C LEU A 69 -10.00 -3.70 9.17
N PRO A 70 -10.54 -2.51 9.53
CA PRO A 70 -11.98 -2.29 9.47
C PRO A 70 -12.58 -2.49 8.07
N ALA A 71 -11.89 -2.01 7.03
CA ALA A 71 -12.32 -2.20 5.64
C ALA A 71 -12.36 -3.68 5.27
N TYR A 72 -11.36 -4.46 5.68
CA TYR A 72 -11.31 -5.91 5.50
C TYR A 72 -12.48 -6.60 6.21
N LEU A 73 -12.70 -6.33 7.50
CA LEU A 73 -13.77 -6.95 8.27
C LEU A 73 -15.16 -6.61 7.70
N TRP A 74 -15.33 -5.37 7.22
CA TRP A 74 -16.57 -4.94 6.58
C TRP A 74 -16.79 -5.61 5.23
N LEU A 75 -15.74 -5.67 4.39
CA LEU A 75 -15.78 -6.36 3.11
C LEU A 75 -16.03 -7.85 3.31
N GLU A 76 -15.28 -8.54 4.17
CA GLU A 76 -15.45 -9.98 4.43
C GLU A 76 -16.88 -10.35 4.85
N ARG A 77 -17.53 -9.48 5.65
CA ARG A 77 -18.92 -9.69 6.09
C ARG A 77 -19.95 -9.50 4.98
N ARG A 78 -19.77 -8.52 4.09
CA ARG A 78 -20.81 -8.10 3.13
C ARG A 78 -20.54 -8.54 1.69
N TYR A 79 -19.28 -8.71 1.33
CA TYR A 79 -18.82 -8.93 -0.04
C TYR A 79 -17.74 -10.00 -0.06
N ARG A 80 -17.69 -10.79 -1.13
CA ARG A 80 -16.49 -11.60 -1.37
C ARG A 80 -15.32 -10.66 -1.64
N LEU A 81 -14.16 -10.97 -1.07
CA LEU A 81 -12.92 -10.22 -1.29
C LEU A 81 -12.40 -10.44 -2.72
N HIS A 82 -13.11 -9.86 -3.70
CA HIS A 82 -12.71 -9.80 -5.09
C HIS A 82 -11.48 -8.91 -5.21
N TRP A 83 -10.65 -9.22 -6.21
CA TRP A 83 -9.40 -8.52 -6.44
C TRP A 83 -9.62 -7.02 -6.71
N TRP A 84 -10.68 -6.65 -7.43
CA TRP A 84 -11.07 -5.26 -7.64
C TRP A 84 -11.41 -4.53 -6.34
N ASN A 85 -12.17 -5.17 -5.43
CA ASN A 85 -12.53 -4.56 -4.15
C ASN A 85 -11.31 -4.37 -3.25
N ALA A 86 -10.37 -5.32 -3.29
CA ALA A 86 -9.12 -5.23 -2.53
C ALA A 86 -8.22 -4.11 -3.06
N MET A 87 -8.12 -3.95 -4.39
CA MET A 87 -7.40 -2.83 -5.00
C MET A 87 -8.06 -1.49 -4.66
N ALA A 88 -9.38 -1.40 -4.78
CA ALA A 88 -10.13 -0.17 -4.49
C ALA A 88 -10.01 0.22 -3.00
N SER A 89 -10.16 -0.72 -2.08
CA SER A 89 -9.99 -0.45 -0.65
C SER A 89 -8.55 -0.07 -0.33
N GLY A 90 -7.57 -0.75 -0.92
CA GLY A 90 -6.16 -0.39 -0.79
C GLY A 90 -5.85 1.03 -1.27
N ALA A 91 -6.39 1.43 -2.42
CA ALA A 91 -6.25 2.78 -2.95
C ALA A 91 -6.82 3.84 -1.99
N VAL A 92 -8.04 3.59 -1.47
CA VAL A 92 -8.69 4.48 -0.50
C VAL A 92 -7.88 4.59 0.79
N VAL A 93 -7.41 3.45 1.32
CA VAL A 93 -6.57 3.40 2.54
C VAL A 93 -5.26 4.16 2.34
N GLY A 94 -4.66 4.12 1.16
CA GLY A 94 -3.49 4.92 0.84
C GLY A 94 -3.80 6.41 0.76
N VAL A 95 -4.85 6.78 0.03
CA VAL A 95 -5.17 8.19 -0.30
C VAL A 95 -5.69 8.98 0.89
N VAL A 96 -6.56 8.41 1.73
CA VAL A 96 -7.25 9.13 2.81
C VAL A 96 -6.27 9.81 3.79
N PRO A 97 -5.24 9.13 4.33
CA PRO A 97 -4.27 9.78 5.20
C PRO A 97 -3.56 10.94 4.52
N MET A 98 -3.29 10.81 3.22
CA MET A 98 -2.55 11.83 2.48
C MET A 98 -3.36 13.09 2.24
N LEU A 99 -4.67 12.95 2.01
CA LEU A 99 -5.61 14.08 1.94
C LEU A 99 -5.71 14.84 3.27
N ILE A 100 -5.48 14.17 4.40
CA ILE A 100 -5.54 14.78 5.73
C ILE A 100 -4.21 15.49 6.05
N TRP A 101 -3.08 14.92 5.65
CA TRP A 101 -1.76 15.38 6.06
C TRP A 101 -1.17 16.48 5.16
N ILE A 102 -1.42 16.41 3.85
CA ILE A 102 -0.73 17.28 2.88
C ILE A 102 -1.69 18.30 2.29
N GLY A 103 -1.37 19.58 2.52
CA GLY A 103 -1.84 20.69 1.70
C GLY A 103 -0.87 20.86 0.52
N PRO A 104 -1.21 20.37 -0.69
CA PRO A 104 -0.28 20.46 -1.83
C PRO A 104 -0.04 21.93 -2.21
N ALA A 105 1.19 22.28 -2.57
CA ALA A 105 1.53 23.66 -2.93
C ALA A 105 0.92 24.07 -4.28
N SER A 106 0.63 23.08 -5.14
CA SER A 106 -0.15 23.26 -6.37
C SER A 106 -1.15 22.11 -6.61
N ALA A 107 -2.19 22.37 -7.41
CA ALA A 107 -3.17 21.34 -7.77
C ALA A 107 -2.53 20.13 -8.48
N TRP A 108 -1.50 20.36 -9.30
CA TRP A 108 -0.80 19.30 -10.03
C TRP A 108 0.02 18.39 -9.13
N GLU A 109 0.70 18.94 -8.13
CA GLU A 109 1.39 18.14 -7.11
C GLU A 109 0.41 17.28 -6.32
N GLY A 110 -0.76 17.84 -5.97
CA GLY A 110 -1.83 17.10 -5.31
C GLY A 110 -2.30 15.90 -6.15
N ILE A 111 -2.57 16.12 -7.45
CA ILE A 111 -2.99 15.05 -8.37
C ILE A 111 -1.90 13.98 -8.51
N ALA A 112 -0.66 14.37 -8.74
CA ALA A 112 0.46 13.43 -8.88
C ALA A 112 0.62 12.56 -7.62
N LEU A 113 0.59 13.19 -6.45
CA LEU A 113 0.70 12.50 -5.17
C LEU A 113 -0.47 11.53 -4.94
N LEU A 114 -1.70 11.94 -5.25
CA LEU A 114 -2.88 11.07 -5.16
C LEU A 114 -2.77 9.85 -6.08
N LEU A 115 -2.22 10.02 -7.28
CA LEU A 115 -2.01 8.91 -8.21
C LEU A 115 -0.94 7.94 -7.70
N ILE A 116 0.18 8.45 -7.18
CA ILE A 116 1.26 7.61 -6.64
C ILE A 116 0.77 6.81 -5.43
N VAL A 117 0.14 7.49 -4.47
CA VAL A 117 -0.35 6.90 -3.23
C VAL A 117 -1.55 5.99 -3.49
N GLY A 118 -2.43 6.36 -4.41
CA GLY A 118 -3.54 5.52 -4.85
C GLY A 118 -3.07 4.25 -5.54
N ALA A 119 -2.08 4.35 -6.44
CA ALA A 119 -1.51 3.19 -7.14
C ALA A 119 -0.75 2.25 -6.18
N SER A 120 0.04 2.80 -5.25
CA SER A 120 0.74 2.01 -4.23
C SER A 120 -0.22 1.35 -3.25
N GLY A 121 -1.26 2.07 -2.81
CA GLY A 121 -2.35 1.53 -2.03
C GLY A 121 -3.09 0.39 -2.75
N ALA A 122 -3.43 0.58 -4.03
CA ALA A 122 -4.08 -0.45 -4.83
C ALA A 122 -3.21 -1.71 -4.97
N GLY A 123 -1.91 -1.53 -5.23
CA GLY A 123 -0.94 -2.62 -5.25
C GLY A 123 -0.86 -3.35 -3.91
N GLY A 124 -0.80 -2.62 -2.80
CA GLY A 124 -0.83 -3.17 -1.45
C GLY A 124 -2.10 -3.99 -1.18
N GLY A 125 -3.27 -3.48 -1.57
CA GLY A 125 -4.54 -4.19 -1.44
C GLY A 125 -4.60 -5.49 -2.25
N LEU A 126 -4.04 -5.49 -3.47
CA LEU A 126 -3.90 -6.71 -4.27
C LEU A 126 -2.97 -7.73 -3.60
N VAL A 127 -1.79 -7.28 -3.13
CA VAL A 127 -0.82 -8.13 -2.43
C VAL A 127 -1.41 -8.70 -1.15
N PHE A 128 -2.14 -7.90 -0.37
CA PHE A 128 -2.86 -8.35 0.82
C PHE A 128 -3.77 -9.54 0.50
N ARG A 129 -4.59 -9.41 -0.55
CA ARG A 129 -5.51 -10.48 -0.96
C ARG A 129 -4.74 -11.75 -1.36
N LEU A 130 -3.68 -11.61 -2.15
CA LEU A 130 -2.88 -12.75 -2.61
C LEU A 130 -2.18 -13.44 -1.43
N ALA A 131 -1.57 -12.68 -0.53
CA ALA A 131 -0.91 -13.19 0.67
C ALA A 131 -1.91 -13.90 1.59
N LEU A 132 -3.07 -13.30 1.83
CA LEU A 132 -4.13 -13.92 2.64
C LEU A 132 -4.59 -15.24 2.01
N TYR A 133 -4.79 -15.27 0.69
CA TYR A 133 -5.21 -16.46 -0.01
C TYR A 133 -4.17 -17.59 0.05
N ASP A 134 -2.88 -17.26 -0.07
CA ASP A 134 -1.78 -18.23 0.09
C ASP A 134 -1.69 -18.76 1.53
N LEU A 135 -1.76 -17.88 2.53
CA LEU A 135 -1.73 -18.25 3.95
C LEU A 135 -2.92 -19.15 4.32
N MET A 136 -4.10 -18.92 3.73
CA MET A 136 -5.28 -19.75 3.95
C MET A 136 -5.22 -21.13 3.27
N ARG A 137 -4.36 -21.32 2.26
CA ARG A 137 -4.13 -22.62 1.62
C ARG A 137 -3.17 -23.52 2.40
N LYS A 138 -2.29 -22.94 3.21
CA LYS A 138 -1.34 -23.67 4.04
C LYS A 138 -2.05 -24.16 5.31
N PRO A 139 -1.89 -25.45 5.69
CA PRO A 139 -2.50 -26.03 6.87
C PRO A 139 -2.07 -25.29 8.15
#